data_AF-A0AAP1RBM7-F1
#
_entry.id   AF-A0AAP1RBM7-F1
#
_cell.length_a   1.000
_cell.length_b   1.000
_cell.length_c   1.000
_cell.angle_alpha   90.00
_cell.angle_beta   90.00
_cell.angle_gamma   90.00
#
_symmetry.space_group_name_H-M   'P 1'
#
loop_
_entity.id
_entity.type
_entity.pdbx_description
1 polymer ?
#
loop_
_entity_poly.entity_id
_entity_poly.type
_entity_poly.pdbx_seq_one_letter_code
_entity_poly.pdbx_strand_id
1 'polypeptide(L)' 'MIQKDKARVDIFGERFRTRASQLTPGLRAVASYINEHREVVLEQTAMEIAATLNTSDATVIRAIQALG' A
#
# COMPACT_ATOMS: atom_id res chain seq x y z
N MET A 1 -13.55 -23.89 -19.27
CA MET A 1 -13.86 -22.45 -19.42
C MET A 1 -13.29 -21.77 -18.19
N ILE A 2 -12.07 -21.22 -18.27
CA ILE A 2 -11.47 -20.50 -17.15
C ILE A 2 -12.30 -19.23 -17.00
N GLN A 3 -13.11 -19.17 -15.95
CA GLN A 3 -13.79 -17.93 -15.58
C GLN A 3 -12.67 -16.93 -15.30
N LYS A 4 -12.41 -16.08 -16.27
CA LYS A 4 -11.56 -14.91 -16.11
C LYS A 4 -12.31 -14.05 -15.12
N ASP A 5 -12.01 -14.23 -13.82
CA ASP A 5 -12.51 -13.40 -12.74
C ASP A 5 -12.50 -11.97 -13.28
N LYS A 6 -13.68 -11.35 -13.36
CA LYS A 6 -13.81 -9.93 -13.75
C LYS A 6 -12.70 -9.20 -13.01
N ALA A 7 -11.70 -8.72 -13.75
CA ALA A 7 -10.46 -8.20 -13.17
C ALA A 7 -10.85 -7.26 -12.03
N ARG A 8 -10.69 -7.71 -10.78
CA ARG A 8 -11.06 -6.91 -9.62
C ARG A 8 -10.25 -5.63 -9.75
N VAL A 9 -10.95 -4.51 -9.87
CA VAL A 9 -10.30 -3.22 -10.12
C VAL A 9 -9.30 -3.01 -8.99
N ASP A 10 -8.01 -2.96 -9.35
CA ASP A 10 -6.92 -2.72 -8.40
C ASP A 10 -6.84 -1.22 -8.09
N ILE A 11 -7.80 -0.75 -7.28
CA ILE A 11 -7.95 0.65 -6.91
C ILE A 11 -6.68 1.17 -6.24
N PHE A 12 -6.07 0.37 -5.36
CA PHE A 12 -4.85 0.77 -4.67
C PHE A 12 -3.69 0.93 -5.65
N GLY A 13 -3.45 -0.03 -6.54
CA GLY A 13 -2.36 0.05 -7.51
C GLY A 13 -2.55 1.19 -8.51
N GLU A 14 -3.80 1.51 -8.89
CA GLU A 14 -4.10 2.67 -9.73
C GLU A 14 -3.79 3.99 -9.00
N ARG A 15 -4.23 4.14 -7.75
CA ARG A 15 -3.93 5.31 -6.91
C ARG A 15 -2.43 5.45 -6.67
N PHE A 16 -1.75 4.35 -6.38
CA PHE A 16 -0.30 4.33 -6.18
C PHE A 16 0.44 4.76 -7.45
N ARG A 17 0.15 4.18 -8.63
CA ARG A 17 0.79 4.60 -9.89
C ARG A 17 0.58 6.10 -10.18
N THR A 18 -0.59 6.63 -9.86
CA THR A 18 -0.93 8.04 -10.09
C THR A 18 -0.22 8.99 -9.13
N ARG A 19 -0.08 8.60 -7.85
CA ARG A 19 0.37 9.50 -6.77
C ARG A 19 1.77 9.22 -6.24
N ALA A 20 2.38 8.08 -6.57
CA ALA A 20 3.68 7.66 -6.04
C ALA A 20 4.76 8.74 -6.19
N SER A 21 4.78 9.43 -7.34
CA SER A 21 5.73 10.50 -7.63
C SER A 21 5.66 11.67 -6.65
N GLN A 22 4.49 11.92 -6.04
CA GLN A 22 4.21 13.03 -5.14
C GLN A 22 4.39 12.67 -3.65
N LEU A 23 4.56 11.38 -3.33
CA LEU A 23 4.79 10.93 -1.97
C LEU A 23 6.21 11.27 -1.48
N THR A 24 6.31 11.69 -0.22
CA THR A 24 7.60 11.79 0.46
C THR A 24 8.25 10.40 0.57
N PRO A 25 9.58 10.29 0.73
CA PRO A 25 10.27 9.00 0.71
C PRO A 25 9.70 7.96 1.68
N GLY A 26 9.38 8.37 2.92
CA GLY A 26 8.80 7.46 3.92
C GLY A 26 7.40 6.96 3.54
N LEU A 27 6.54 7.83 3.02
CA LEU A 27 5.20 7.45 2.57
C LEU A 27 5.26 6.55 1.32
N ARG A 28 6.21 6.83 0.42
CA ARG A 28 6.44 6.01 -0.76
C ARG A 28 6.92 4.61 -0.39
N ALA A 29 7.83 4.48 0.57
CA ALA A 29 8.33 3.17 1.03
C ALA A 29 7.18 2.30 1.56
N VAL A 30 6.31 2.87 2.40
CA VAL A 30 5.10 2.17 2.87
C VAL A 30 4.19 1.79 1.71
N ALA A 31 3.86 2.75 0.83
CA ALA A 31 2.94 2.49 -0.28
C ALA A 31 3.49 1.43 -1.26
N SER A 32 4.80 1.40 -1.49
CA SER A 32 5.47 0.37 -2.31
C SER A 32 5.40 -1.00 -1.64
N TYR A 33 5.73 -1.08 -0.35
CA TYR A 33 5.63 -2.32 0.41
C TYR A 33 4.22 -2.91 0.36
N ILE A 34 3.20 -2.07 0.56
CA ILE A 34 1.80 -2.51 0.44
C ILE A 34 1.49 -2.96 -0.98
N ASN A 35 1.94 -2.23 -2.00
CA ASN A 35 1.74 -2.60 -3.40
C ASN A 35 2.37 -3.95 -3.76
N GLU A 36 3.54 -4.26 -3.18
CA GLU A 36 4.33 -5.46 -3.46
C GLU A 36 3.89 -6.67 -2.63
N HIS A 37 3.35 -6.45 -1.43
CA HIS A 37 2.99 -7.51 -0.46
C HIS A 37 1.50 -7.54 -0.12
N ARG A 38 0.64 -7.48 -1.14
CA ARG A 38 -0.82 -7.28 -0.98
C ARG A 38 -1.52 -8.34 -0.15
N GLU A 39 -1.11 -9.60 -0.24
CA GLU A 39 -1.73 -10.70 0.51
C GLU A 39 -1.33 -10.64 1.98
N VAL A 40 -0.04 -10.46 2.26
CA VAL A 40 0.51 -10.42 3.63
C VAL A 40 -0.01 -9.22 4.41
N VAL A 41 -0.11 -8.05 3.77
CA VAL A 41 -0.56 -6.82 4.41
C VAL A 41 -2.00 -6.89 4.90
N LEU A 42 -2.85 -7.74 4.32
CA LEU A 42 -4.23 -7.94 4.79
C LEU A 42 -4.29 -8.55 6.20
N GLU A 43 -3.22 -9.23 6.61
CA GLU A 43 -3.09 -9.89 7.91
C GLU A 43 -2.22 -9.10 8.89
N GLN A 44 -1.68 -7.95 8.46
CA GLN A 44 -0.82 -7.10 9.27
C GLN A 44 -1.56 -5.87 9.79
N THR A 45 -1.29 -5.52 11.04
CA THR A 45 -1.61 -4.23 11.63
C THR A 45 -0.68 -3.13 11.12
N ALA A 46 -1.11 -1.87 11.25
CA ALA A 46 -0.26 -0.73 10.92
C ALA A 46 1.06 -0.72 11.72
N MET A 47 1.07 -1.21 12.95
CA MET A 47 2.28 -1.33 13.77
C MET A 47 3.25 -2.39 13.24
N GLU A 48 2.75 -3.53 12.74
CA GLU A 48 3.60 -4.58 12.17
C GLU A 48 4.25 -4.16 10.84
N ILE A 49 3.49 -3.45 9.99
CA ILE A 49 4.02 -2.82 8.78
C ILE A 49 5.08 -1.77 9.16
N ALA A 50 4.78 -0.95 10.18
CA ALA A 50 5.69 0.08 10.66
C ALA A 50 7.00 -0.52 11.20
N ALA A 51 6.92 -1.61 11.97
CA ALA A 51 8.07 -2.35 12.47
C ALA A 51 8.91 -2.93 11.32
N THR A 52 8.26 -3.50 10.30
CA THR A 52 8.93 -4.05 9.11
C THR A 52 9.72 -2.98 8.35
N LEU A 53 9.17 -1.77 8.25
CA LEU A 53 9.75 -0.66 7.49
C LEU A 53 10.58 0.31 8.35
N ASN A 54 10.80 -0.01 9.63
CA ASN A 54 11.48 0.85 10.59
C ASN A 54 10.93 2.29 10.58
N THR A 55 9.60 2.42 10.66
CA THR A 55 8.88 3.71 10.70
C THR A 55 7.81 3.71 11.80
N SER A 56 7.02 4.78 11.89
CA SER A 56 5.87 4.85 12.81
C SER A 56 4.59 4.37 12.14
N ASP A 57 3.67 3.80 12.92
CA ASP A 57 2.30 3.49 12.50
C ASP A 57 1.59 4.73 11.92
N ALA A 58 1.84 5.92 12.49
CA ALA A 58 1.35 7.18 11.96
C ALA A 58 1.86 7.46 10.52
N THR A 59 3.09 7.04 10.17
CA THR A 59 3.58 7.09 8.79
C THR A 59 2.78 6.16 7.89
N VAL A 60 2.43 4.97 8.38
CA VAL A 60 1.65 3.98 7.62
C VAL A 60 0.26 4.52 7.32
N ILE A 61 -0.43 5.08 8.32
CA ILE A 61 -1.75 5.69 8.15
C ILE A 61 -1.69 6.87 7.17
N ARG A 62 -0.70 7.76 7.31
CA ARG A 62 -0.52 8.89 6.38
C ARG A 62 -0.25 8.44 4.95
N ALA A 63 0.45 7.32 4.75
CA ALA A 63 0.73 6.81 3.41
C ALA A 63 -0.55 6.35 2.72
N ILE A 64 -1.44 5.67 3.45
CA ILE A 64 -2.76 5.29 2.96
C ILE A 64 -3.61 6.53 2.67
N GLN A 65 -3.67 7.48 3.59
CA GLN A 65 -4.43 8.72 3.40
C GLN A 65 -3.94 9.54 2.20
N ALA A 66 -2.62 9.58 1.97
CA ALA A 66 -2.03 10.29 0.83
C ALA A 66 -2.36 9.68 -0.53
N LEU A 67 -2.73 8.39 -0.56
CA LEU A 67 -3.23 7.73 -1.77
C LEU A 67 -4.70 8.02 -2.04
N GLY A 68 -5.44 8.61 -1.08
CA GLY A 68 -6.87 8.85 -1.13
C GLY A 68 -7.68 7.58 -0.92
#